data_AF-A0A1L8DBH1-F1
#
_entry.id   AF-A0A1L8DBH1-F1
#
_cell.length_a   1.000
_cell.length_b   1.000
_cell.length_c   1.000
_cell.angle_alpha   90.00
_cell.angle_beta   90.00
_cell.angle_gamma   90.00
#
_symmetry.space_group_name_H-M   'P 1'
#
loop_
_entity.id
_entity.type
_entity.pdbx_description
1 polymer ?
#
loop_
_entity_poly.entity_id
_entity_poly.type
_entity_poly.pdbx_seq_one_letter_code
_entity_poly.pdbx_strand_id
1 'polypeptide(L)'
;VIFISSRRNQVEALRCYACTFVAGQQTDTVCIDAPEDVGGQNIVNCDKEYCTILRQELQDPAGKVNSFSRSCEDKPLYLNDVIEDATFKTYFRSCKTDLCNDGTGVSGGSVWRPDGNPGGNLVVPGLPGRSSISTPEKTTFLFVSLLFFGIFFA
;
A
#
# COMPACT_ATOMS: atom_id res chain seq x y z
N VAL A 1 18.72 -17.35 44.84
CA VAL A 1 17.53 -17.43 43.94
C VAL A 1 17.78 -16.47 42.79
N ILE A 2 18.08 -16.99 41.59
CA ILE A 2 18.31 -16.17 40.39
C ILE A 2 16.96 -15.92 39.75
N PHE A 3 16.46 -14.68 39.80
CA PHE A 3 15.24 -14.29 39.09
C PHE A 3 15.60 -14.05 37.62
N ILE A 4 15.34 -15.04 36.77
CA ILE A 4 15.44 -14.89 35.31
C ILE A 4 14.25 -14.01 34.88
N SER A 5 14.49 -12.71 34.70
CA SER A 5 13.53 -11.80 34.10
C SER A 5 13.40 -12.14 32.61
N SER A 6 12.39 -12.96 32.29
CA SER A 6 11.99 -13.26 30.92
C SER A 6 11.44 -11.98 30.27
N ARG A 7 12.29 -11.22 29.57
CA ARG A 7 11.82 -10.20 28.63
C ARG A 7 11.07 -10.91 27.50
N ARG A 8 9.74 -10.99 27.61
CA ARG A 8 8.90 -11.26 26.44
C ARG A 8 9.08 -10.06 25.52
N ASN A 9 9.82 -10.23 24.42
CA ASN A 9 9.68 -9.33 23.28
C ASN A 9 8.21 -9.42 22.87
N GLN A 10 7.39 -8.45 23.25
CA GLN A 10 6.04 -8.31 22.72
C GLN A 10 6.24 -7.89 21.27
N VAL A 11 6.18 -8.85 20.35
CA VAL A 11 5.94 -8.53 18.95
C VAL A 11 4.50 -8.04 18.94
N GLU A 12 4.32 -6.73 18.72
CA GLU A 12 3.00 -6.15 18.56
C GLU A 12 2.36 -6.78 17.33
N ALA A 13 1.24 -7.47 17.53
CA ALA A 13 0.51 -8.13 16.45
C ALA A 13 -0.11 -7.04 15.56
N LEU A 14 0.01 -7.21 14.24
CA LEU A 14 -0.55 -6.28 13.25
C LEU A 14 -2.06 -6.12 13.49
N ARG A 15 -2.54 -4.90 13.64
CA ARG A 15 -3.98 -4.65 13.85
C ARG A 15 -4.66 -4.41 12.52
N CYS A 16 -5.78 -5.08 12.27
CA CYS A 16 -6.54 -4.92 11.04
C CYS A 16 -8.03 -4.73 11.36
N TYR A 17 -8.73 -4.00 10.50
CA TYR A 17 -10.19 -4.05 10.53
C TYR A 17 -10.66 -5.42 10.03
N ALA A 18 -11.69 -5.97 10.67
CA ALA A 18 -12.35 -7.21 10.27
C ALA A 18 -13.86 -7.06 10.37
N CYS A 19 -14.52 -7.19 9.23
CA CYS A 19 -15.97 -7.14 9.11
C CYS A 19 -16.39 -7.69 7.75
N THR A 20 -17.65 -8.08 7.63
CA THR A 20 -18.24 -8.56 6.37
C THR A 20 -19.55 -7.84 6.09
N PHE A 21 -19.81 -7.61 4.82
CA PHE A 21 -21.08 -7.16 4.29
C PHE A 21 -21.47 -8.07 3.12
N VAL A 22 -22.72 -8.53 3.12
CA VAL A 22 -23.31 -9.29 2.01
C VAL A 22 -24.64 -8.66 1.61
N ALA A 23 -24.75 -8.28 0.33
CA ALA A 23 -25.96 -7.70 -0.21
C ALA A 23 -27.15 -8.67 -0.05
N GLY A 24 -28.27 -8.16 0.45
CA GLY A 24 -29.48 -8.93 0.69
C GLY A 24 -29.54 -9.64 2.06
N GLN A 25 -28.43 -9.68 2.81
CA GLN A 25 -28.43 -10.11 4.22
C GLN A 25 -28.30 -8.91 5.16
N GLN A 26 -27.54 -7.89 4.76
CA GLN A 26 -27.29 -6.68 5.54
C GLN A 26 -27.70 -5.44 4.75
N THR A 27 -28.16 -4.41 5.48
CA THR A 27 -28.49 -3.09 4.92
C THR A 27 -27.49 -2.02 5.33
N ASP A 28 -26.69 -2.26 6.37
CA ASP A 28 -25.70 -1.31 6.84
C ASP A 28 -24.43 -1.39 6.01
N THR A 29 -23.98 -0.26 5.47
CA THR A 29 -22.71 -0.18 4.75
C THR A 29 -21.57 0.27 5.66
N VAL A 30 -21.78 0.26 6.98
CA VAL A 30 -20.80 0.74 7.98
C VAL A 30 -19.49 -0.01 7.84
N CYS A 31 -19.53 -1.33 7.61
CA CYS A 31 -18.34 -2.06 7.26
C CYS A 31 -17.65 -1.37 6.08
N ILE A 32 -18.31 -1.21 4.92
CA ILE A 32 -17.70 -0.63 3.72
C ILE A 32 -17.12 0.78 3.93
N ASP A 33 -17.89 1.68 4.56
CA ASP A 33 -17.64 3.12 4.52
C ASP A 33 -16.95 3.68 5.77
N ALA A 34 -17.16 3.06 6.94
CA ALA A 34 -16.67 3.52 8.24
C ALA A 34 -16.34 2.31 9.13
N PRO A 35 -15.30 1.52 8.78
CA PRO A 35 -14.98 0.29 9.49
C PRO A 35 -14.71 0.50 10.99
N GLU A 36 -14.26 1.67 11.41
CA GLU A 36 -14.06 2.10 12.80
C GLU A 36 -15.36 2.16 13.62
N ASP A 37 -16.50 2.40 12.95
CA ASP A 37 -17.81 2.57 13.57
C ASP A 37 -18.63 1.27 13.59
N VAL A 38 -18.07 0.17 13.06
CA VAL A 38 -18.71 -1.15 13.11
C VAL A 38 -18.87 -1.58 14.57
N GLY A 39 -20.12 -1.78 14.99
CA GLY A 39 -20.44 -2.20 16.35
C GLY A 39 -19.84 -3.57 16.69
N GLY A 40 -19.22 -3.69 17.85
CA GLY A 40 -18.62 -4.94 18.34
C GLY A 40 -17.09 -4.97 18.21
N GLN A 41 -16.53 -6.15 17.92
CA GLN A 41 -15.10 -6.34 17.70
C GLN A 41 -14.80 -6.23 16.20
N ASN A 42 -14.52 -5.01 15.75
CA ASN A 42 -14.18 -4.67 14.37
C ASN A 42 -12.67 -4.55 14.13
N ILE A 43 -11.86 -4.50 15.19
CA ILE A 43 -10.40 -4.50 15.13
C ILE A 43 -9.89 -5.83 15.68
N VAL A 44 -9.08 -6.52 14.89
CA VAL A 44 -8.46 -7.79 15.24
C VAL A 44 -6.94 -7.63 15.36
N ASN A 45 -6.37 -8.26 16.38
CA ASN A 45 -4.92 -8.41 16.52
C ASN A 45 -4.50 -9.65 15.72
N CYS A 46 -3.91 -9.44 14.56
CA CYS A 46 -3.53 -10.50 13.62
C CYS A 46 -2.09 -10.94 13.83
N ASP A 47 -1.87 -12.26 13.84
CA ASP A 47 -0.55 -12.89 13.75
C ASP A 47 -0.02 -12.92 12.30
N LYS A 48 -0.70 -12.20 11.40
CA LYS A 48 -0.55 -12.24 9.94
C LYS A 48 0.20 -11.02 9.41
N GLU A 49 0.78 -11.16 8.23
CA GLU A 49 1.59 -10.11 7.61
C GLU A 49 0.78 -9.01 6.90
N TYR A 50 -0.44 -9.31 6.43
CA TYR A 50 -1.25 -8.37 5.65
C TYR A 50 -2.64 -8.18 6.23
N CYS A 51 -3.11 -6.93 6.31
CA CYS A 51 -4.52 -6.61 6.33
C CYS A 51 -5.07 -6.63 4.91
N THR A 52 -6.27 -7.18 4.72
CA THR A 52 -6.87 -7.37 3.40
C THR A 52 -8.25 -6.73 3.30
N ILE A 53 -8.61 -6.37 2.06
CA ILE A 53 -9.97 -6.06 1.62
C ILE A 53 -10.26 -6.90 0.39
N LEU A 54 -11.41 -7.57 0.42
CA LEU A 54 -12.03 -8.19 -0.75
C LEU A 54 -13.35 -7.51 -1.00
N ARG A 55 -13.47 -6.79 -2.11
CA ARG A 55 -14.71 -6.14 -2.55
C ARG A 55 -15.16 -6.76 -3.85
N GLN A 56 -16.39 -7.21 -3.92
CA GLN A 56 -16.99 -7.71 -5.14
C GLN A 56 -18.19 -6.84 -5.52
N GLU A 57 -18.15 -6.29 -6.72
CA GLU A 57 -19.23 -5.53 -7.33
C GLU A 57 -19.86 -6.33 -8.46
N LEU A 58 -21.15 -6.11 -8.71
CA LEU A 58 -21.82 -6.59 -9.91
C LEU A 58 -21.34 -5.79 -11.12
N GLN A 59 -21.15 -6.48 -12.25
CA GLN A 59 -21.00 -5.83 -13.56
C GLN A 59 -22.32 -5.21 -14.02
N ASP A 60 -23.45 -5.84 -13.68
CA ASP A 60 -24.79 -5.35 -13.99
C ASP A 60 -25.74 -5.55 -12.79
N PRO A 61 -26.27 -4.48 -12.15
CA PRO A 61 -25.93 -3.08 -12.40
C PRO A 61 -24.51 -2.74 -11.91
N ALA A 62 -23.76 -2.01 -12.74
CA ALA A 62 -22.37 -1.66 -12.47
C ALA A 62 -22.20 -0.89 -11.15
N GLY A 63 -21.17 -1.24 -10.39
CA GLY A 63 -20.78 -0.56 -9.15
C GLY A 63 -21.61 -0.93 -7.92
N LYS A 64 -22.62 -1.80 -8.07
CA LYS A 64 -23.37 -2.31 -6.92
C LYS A 64 -22.54 -3.36 -6.18
N VAL A 65 -22.20 -3.10 -4.93
CA VAL A 65 -21.47 -4.05 -4.07
C VAL A 65 -22.35 -5.27 -3.79
N ASN A 66 -21.84 -6.45 -4.14
CA ASN A 66 -22.44 -7.75 -3.86
C ASN A 66 -21.94 -8.31 -2.52
N SER A 67 -20.62 -8.27 -2.32
CA SER A 67 -19.99 -8.69 -1.08
C SER A 67 -18.77 -7.83 -0.77
N PHE A 68 -18.48 -7.72 0.52
CA PHE A 68 -17.34 -6.97 1.02
C PHE A 68 -16.81 -7.66 2.27
N SER A 69 -15.51 -7.86 2.37
CA SER A 69 -14.89 -8.38 3.59
C SER A 69 -13.55 -7.72 3.87
N ARG A 70 -13.31 -7.44 5.15
CA ARG A 70 -11.99 -7.11 5.70
C ARG A 70 -11.48 -8.25 6.56
N SER A 71 -10.21 -8.55 6.44
CA SER A 71 -9.55 -9.61 7.20
C SER A 71 -8.05 -9.37 7.30
N CYS A 72 -7.32 -10.39 7.73
CA CYS A 72 -5.88 -10.44 7.67
C CYS A 72 -5.39 -11.82 7.21
N GLU A 73 -4.32 -11.83 6.44
CA GLU A 73 -3.78 -13.04 5.79
C GLU A 73 -2.26 -12.99 5.73
N ASP A 74 -1.60 -14.15 5.81
CA ASP A 74 -0.14 -14.25 5.67
C ASP A 74 0.29 -14.04 4.22
N LYS A 75 -0.45 -14.65 3.29
CA LYS A 75 -0.14 -14.68 1.86
C LYS A 75 -1.43 -14.55 1.05
N PRO A 76 -1.94 -13.32 0.87
CA PRO A 76 -3.15 -13.10 0.09
C PRO A 76 -2.93 -13.57 -1.35
N LEU A 77 -3.99 -14.12 -1.95
CA LEU A 77 -3.96 -14.65 -3.32
C LEU A 77 -3.53 -13.57 -4.34
N TYR A 78 -3.98 -12.34 -4.11
CA TYR A 78 -3.62 -11.15 -4.87
C TYR A 78 -3.36 -9.99 -3.90
N LEU A 79 -2.31 -9.20 -4.14
CA LEU A 79 -1.96 -8.08 -3.27
C LEU A 79 -2.86 -6.87 -3.53
N ASN A 80 -2.79 -6.29 -4.74
CA ASN A 80 -3.51 -5.08 -5.11
C ASN A 80 -3.97 -5.17 -6.58
N ASP A 81 -4.96 -6.04 -6.83
CA ASP A 81 -5.41 -6.38 -8.19
C ASP A 81 -6.93 -6.20 -8.36
N VAL A 82 -7.39 -6.20 -9.60
CA VAL A 82 -8.81 -6.14 -9.97
C VAL A 82 -9.09 -7.18 -11.04
N ILE A 83 -9.96 -8.14 -10.71
CA ILE A 83 -10.33 -9.24 -11.60
C ILE A 83 -11.79 -9.06 -12.02
N GLU A 84 -12.02 -9.07 -13.32
CA GLU A 84 -13.34 -8.89 -13.92
C GLU A 84 -13.75 -10.15 -14.68
N ASP A 85 -14.96 -10.62 -14.42
CA ASP A 85 -15.66 -11.66 -15.20
C ASP A 85 -17.00 -11.13 -15.71
N ALA A 86 -17.79 -11.96 -16.39
CA ALA A 86 -19.07 -11.54 -16.97
C ALA A 86 -20.12 -11.06 -15.95
N THR A 87 -19.97 -11.40 -14.67
CA THR A 87 -20.94 -11.11 -13.60
C THR A 87 -20.40 -10.15 -12.57
N PHE A 88 -19.10 -10.22 -12.27
CA PHE A 88 -18.50 -9.51 -11.15
C PHE A 88 -17.21 -8.77 -11.53
N LYS A 89 -16.96 -7.70 -10.77
CA LYS A 89 -15.69 -7.00 -10.66
C LYS A 89 -15.19 -7.12 -9.23
N THR A 90 -14.09 -7.83 -9.05
CA THR A 90 -13.54 -8.16 -7.72
C THR A 90 -12.23 -7.41 -7.49
N TYR A 91 -12.18 -6.62 -6.43
CA TYR A 91 -11.00 -5.86 -6.00
C TYR A 91 -10.34 -6.56 -4.83
N PHE A 92 -9.05 -6.83 -4.97
CA PHE A 92 -8.19 -7.34 -3.91
C PHE A 92 -7.28 -6.20 -3.45
N ARG A 93 -7.26 -5.90 -2.16
CA ARG A 93 -6.34 -4.92 -1.57
C ARG A 93 -5.64 -5.51 -0.37
N SER A 94 -4.35 -5.20 -0.23
CA SER A 94 -3.51 -5.70 0.85
C SER A 94 -2.53 -4.64 1.30
N CYS A 95 -2.28 -4.56 2.61
CA CYS A 95 -1.37 -3.61 3.22
C CYS A 95 -0.80 -4.17 4.54
N LYS A 96 0.29 -3.61 5.05
CA LYS A 96 1.09 -4.20 6.17
C LYS A 96 1.19 -3.36 7.43
N THR A 97 0.50 -2.22 7.49
CA THR A 97 0.56 -1.31 8.64
C THR A 97 -0.73 -1.41 9.44
N ASP A 98 -0.67 -1.04 10.72
CA ASP A 98 -1.84 -1.04 11.58
C ASP A 98 -3.03 -0.28 10.95
N LEU A 99 -4.18 -0.95 10.93
CA LEU A 99 -5.49 -0.44 10.51
C LEU A 99 -5.51 0.14 9.08
N CYS A 100 -4.59 -0.30 8.23
CA CYS A 100 -4.40 0.24 6.88
C CYS A 100 -5.50 -0.13 5.89
N ASN A 101 -6.35 -1.11 6.23
CA ASN A 101 -7.48 -1.55 5.43
C ASN A 101 -8.76 -0.74 5.72
N ASP A 102 -8.60 0.56 5.98
CA ASP A 102 -9.67 1.52 6.28
C ASP A 102 -10.46 1.96 5.04
N GLY A 103 -9.85 1.87 3.85
CA GLY A 103 -10.47 2.30 2.60
C GLY A 103 -11.68 1.46 2.15
N THR A 104 -12.32 1.92 1.07
CA THR A 104 -13.51 1.29 0.47
C THR A 104 -13.20 0.14 -0.48
N GLY A 105 -11.93 -0.28 -0.60
CA GLY A 105 -11.49 -1.34 -1.51
C GLY A 105 -11.37 -0.95 -3.00
N VAL A 106 -12.00 0.15 -3.44
CA VAL A 106 -11.88 0.64 -4.83
C VAL A 106 -10.51 1.29 -5.05
N SER A 107 -10.18 2.27 -4.22
CA SER A 107 -8.82 2.81 -4.08
C SER A 107 -8.05 2.03 -3.01
N GLY A 108 -6.72 2.16 -2.98
CA GLY A 108 -5.96 1.75 -1.78
C GLY A 108 -6.43 2.58 -0.57
N GLY A 109 -6.23 2.05 0.65
CA GLY A 109 -6.55 2.75 1.92
C GLY A 109 -5.77 4.06 2.12
N SER A 110 -5.96 4.70 3.27
CA SER A 110 -5.36 6.01 3.58
C SER A 110 -3.83 6.02 3.65
N VAL A 111 -3.21 4.85 3.80
CA VAL A 111 -1.76 4.69 3.89
C VAL A 111 -1.14 4.47 2.52
N TRP A 112 -0.15 5.30 2.23
CA TRP A 112 0.77 5.22 1.08
C TRP A 112 1.16 3.78 0.73
N ARG A 113 0.90 3.40 -0.52
CA ARG A 113 1.19 2.09 -1.13
C ARG A 113 2.70 1.77 -1.08
N PRO A 114 3.17 0.83 -0.26
CA PRO A 114 4.59 0.46 -0.24
C PRO A 114 5.00 -0.37 -1.47
N ASP A 115 4.05 -0.91 -2.22
CA ASP A 115 4.24 -1.78 -3.38
C ASP A 115 4.32 -1.05 -4.72
N GLY A 116 4.18 0.29 -4.74
CA GLY A 116 4.47 1.12 -5.92
C GLY A 116 3.60 0.85 -7.16
N ASN A 117 2.61 -0.04 -7.08
CA ASN A 117 1.69 -0.31 -8.18
C ASN A 117 0.41 0.51 -8.01
N PRO A 118 0.23 1.63 -8.73
CA PRO A 118 -1.03 2.34 -8.73
C PRO A 118 -2.05 1.45 -9.46
N GLY A 119 -2.99 0.87 -8.73
CA GLY A 119 -4.21 0.25 -9.28
C GLY A 119 -5.15 1.28 -9.93
N GLY A 120 -4.60 2.12 -10.81
CA GLY A 120 -5.25 3.16 -11.58
C GLY A 120 -4.20 3.74 -12.52
N ASN A 121 -4.50 3.75 -13.83
CA ASN A 121 -3.65 4.40 -14.83
C ASN A 121 -3.31 5.82 -14.36
N LEU A 122 -2.06 6.04 -13.98
CA LEU A 122 -1.54 7.37 -13.70
C LEU A 122 -1.45 8.07 -15.06
N VAL A 123 -2.44 8.88 -15.42
CA VAL A 123 -2.36 9.74 -16.60
C VAL A 123 -1.33 10.82 -16.28
N VAL A 124 -0.10 10.62 -16.74
CA VAL A 124 0.98 11.59 -16.63
C VAL A 124 0.74 12.66 -17.70
N PRO A 125 0.59 13.96 -17.35
CA PRO A 125 0.59 15.01 -18.35
C PRO A 125 1.90 14.96 -19.14
N GLY A 126 1.81 14.85 -20.46
CA GLY A 126 2.99 14.84 -21.33
C GLY A 126 3.85 16.08 -21.08
N LEU A 127 5.15 15.87 -20.87
CA LEU A 127 6.12 16.96 -20.79
C LEU A 127 6.06 17.75 -22.12
N PRO A 128 5.97 19.10 -22.08
CA PRO A 128 6.04 19.89 -23.30
C PRO A 128 7.40 19.61 -23.96
N GLY A 129 7.33 19.18 -25.21
CA GLY A 129 8.46 18.62 -25.96
C GLY A 129 9.71 19.48 -25.87
N ARG A 130 10.81 18.89 -25.41
CA ARG A 130 12.15 19.42 -25.62
C ARG A 130 12.93 18.41 -26.45
N SER A 131 13.01 18.69 -27.74
CA SER A 131 13.84 18.00 -28.70
C SER A 131 15.33 18.09 -28.30
N SER A 132 16.05 17.01 -28.65
CA SER A 132 17.50 16.90 -28.91
C SER A 132 18.33 16.16 -27.86
N ILE A 133 18.41 14.85 -28.13
CA ILE A 133 19.55 13.92 -27.99
C ILE A 133 20.91 14.56 -27.63
N SER A 134 21.57 13.91 -26.67
CA SER A 134 22.94 14.10 -26.21
C SER A 134 24.00 13.82 -27.28
N THR A 135 25.00 14.70 -27.39
CA THR A 135 26.37 14.33 -27.78
C THR A 135 27.32 14.81 -26.67
N PRO A 136 28.10 13.93 -26.02
CA PRO A 136 29.15 14.35 -25.12
C PRO A 136 30.42 14.63 -25.95
N GLU A 137 30.71 15.91 -26.21
CA GLU A 137 32.03 16.29 -26.70
C GLU A 137 32.97 16.61 -25.54
N LYS A 138 34.14 15.97 -25.60
CA LYS A 138 35.30 16.15 -24.72
C LYS A 138 35.66 17.63 -24.61
N THR A 139 35.75 18.15 -23.39
CA THR A 139 36.52 19.38 -23.14
C THR A 139 37.53 19.14 -22.03
N THR A 140 38.78 19.27 -22.45
CA THR A 140 40.07 18.97 -21.84
C THR A 140 40.27 19.61 -20.47
N PHE A 141 40.81 18.84 -19.53
CA PHE A 141 41.33 19.30 -18.24
C PHE A 141 42.49 20.29 -18.45
N LEU A 142 42.38 21.49 -17.88
CA LEU A 142 43.52 22.40 -17.71
C LEU A 142 43.99 22.32 -16.26
N PHE A 143 45.14 21.65 -16.07
CA PHE A 143 45.96 21.74 -14.88
C PHE A 143 46.59 23.14 -14.79
N VAL A 144 46.30 23.89 -13.73
CA VAL A 144 47.15 25.01 -13.31
C VAL A 144 47.84 24.59 -12.02
N SER A 145 48.99 23.94 -12.19
CA SER A 145 49.98 23.75 -11.14
C SER A 145 50.98 24.90 -11.23
N LEU A 146 50.86 25.88 -10.32
CA LEU A 146 51.95 26.80 -10.03
C LEU A 146 52.68 26.28 -8.80
N LEU A 147 53.84 25.69 -9.08
CA LEU A 147 54.87 25.26 -8.15
C LEU A 147 55.25 26.43 -7.23
N PHE A 148 54.82 26.38 -5.96
CA PHE A 148 55.58 27.00 -4.88
C PHE A 148 56.91 26.24 -4.80
N PHE A 149 57.95 26.80 -5.42
CA PHE A 149 59.32 26.38 -5.17
C PHE A 149 59.59 26.49 -3.67
N GLY A 150 59.94 25.36 -3.07
CA GLY A 150 60.09 25.24 -1.64
C GLY A 150 61.34 25.92 -1.07
N ILE A 151 61.34 25.89 0.27
CA ILE A 151 62.46 25.79 1.19
C ILE A 151 63.48 26.93 1.25
N PHE A 152 63.41 27.69 2.34
CA PHE A 152 64.58 27.90 3.22
C PHE A 152 64.13 27.83 4.68
N PHE A 153 64.51 26.74 5.35
CA PHE A 153 64.66 26.66 6.80
C PHE A 153 66.11 27.02 7.10
N ALA A 154 66.32 28.11 7.86
CA ALA A 154 67.44 28.42 8.77
C ALA A 154 67.51 29.94 8.95
#